data_AF-A0A5C7J3P9-F1
#
_entry.id   AF-A0A5C7J3P9-F1
#
_cell.length_a   1.000
_cell.length_b   1.000
_cell.length_c   1.000
_cell.angle_alpha   90.00
_cell.angle_beta   90.00
_cell.angle_gamma   90.00
#
_symmetry.space_group_name_H-M   'P 1'
#
loop_
_entity.id
_entity.type
_entity.pdbx_description
1 polymer ?
#
loop_
_entity_poly.entity_id
_entity_poly.type
_entity_poly.pdbx_seq_one_letter_code
_entity_poly.pdbx_strand_id
1 'polypeptide(L)' 'HPYFIATQAHPEFRSRPMRPHPLFVGLLRAIQ' A
#
# COMPACT_ATOMS: atom_id res chain seq x y z
N HIS A 1 -9.77 12.50 -7.08
CA HIS A 1 -9.01 11.89 -5.98
C HIS A 1 -7.68 11.37 -6.53
N PRO A 2 -6.53 11.96 -6.18
CA PRO A 2 -5.22 11.53 -6.70
C PRO A 2 -4.78 10.16 -6.17
N TYR A 3 -5.26 9.77 -4.98
CA TYR A 3 -5.08 8.43 -4.43
C TYR A 3 -6.35 8.02 -3.65
N PHE A 4 -7.09 7.04 -4.16
CA PHE A 4 -8.29 6.47 -3.52
C PHE A 4 -8.42 5.01 -3.93
N ILE A 5 -7.82 4.12 -3.12
CA ILE A 5 -7.75 2.68 -3.39
C ILE A 5 -8.30 1.93 -2.18
N ALA A 6 -9.17 0.96 -2.44
CA ALA A 6 -9.66 0.00 -1.46
C ALA A 6 -9.47 -1.42 -2.01
N THR A 7 -9.25 -2.38 -1.13
CA THR A 7 -9.15 -3.80 -1.50
C THR A 7 -9.82 -4.67 -0.44
N GLN A 8 -10.45 -5.75 -0.89
CA GLN A 8 -10.97 -6.80 0.01
C GLN A 8 -9.95 -7.89 0.31
N ALA A 9 -8.82 -7.91 -0.42
CA ALA A 9 -7.73 -8.82 -0.10
C ALA A 9 -6.95 -8.33 1.14
N HIS A 10 -6.08 -9.20 1.67
CA HIS A 10 -5.15 -8.88 2.77
C HIS A 10 -3.71 -8.63 2.23
N PRO A 11 -3.40 -7.44 1.67
CA PRO A 11 -2.06 -7.12 1.17
C PRO A 11 -0.97 -7.15 2.26
N GLU A 12 -1.35 -7.00 3.52
CA GLU A 12 -0.50 -7.09 4.70
C GLU A 12 0.23 -8.44 4.79
N PHE A 13 -0.41 -9.54 4.39
CA PHE A 13 0.19 -10.88 4.46
C PHE A 13 1.36 -11.07 3.50
N ARG A 14 1.45 -10.25 2.44
CA ARG A 14 2.54 -10.30 1.46
C ARG A 14 3.59 -9.19 1.65
N SER A 15 3.39 -8.28 2.60
CA SER A 15 4.36 -7.23 2.94
C SER A 15 5.52 -7.81 3.76
N ARG A 16 6.75 -7.37 3.50
CA ARG A 16 7.96 -7.75 4.25
C ARG A 16 8.85 -6.52 4.48
N PRO A 17 9.72 -6.50 5.51
CA PRO A 17 10.56 -5.33 5.82
C PRO A 17 11.38 -4.83 4.62
N MET A 18 12.01 -5.74 3.86
CA MET A 18 12.81 -5.41 2.67
C MET A 18 12.00 -5.43 1.36
N ARG A 19 10.71 -5.74 1.42
CA ARG A 19 9.82 -5.81 0.26
C ARG A 19 8.41 -5.39 0.65
N PRO A 20 8.19 -4.09 0.93
CA PRO A 20 6.89 -3.59 1.33
C PRO A 20 5.87 -3.74 0.21
N HIS A 21 4.62 -4.04 0.56
CA HIS A 21 3.56 -4.18 -0.45
C HIS A 21 3.29 -2.82 -1.14
N PRO A 22 3.13 -2.77 -2.48
CA PRO A 22 2.97 -1.52 -3.22
C PRO A 22 1.83 -0.62 -2.74
N LEU A 23 0.72 -1.21 -2.27
CA LEU A 23 -0.42 -0.44 -1.74
C LEU A 23 -0.05 0.44 -0.53
N PHE A 24 0.88 -0.02 0.33
CA PHE A 24 1.32 0.78 1.48
C PHE A 24 2.33 1.84 1.06
N VAL A 25 3.26 1.52 0.15
CA VAL A 25 4.21 2.49 -0.39
C VAL A 25 3.49 3.61 -1.15
N GLY A 26 2.47 3.26 -1.94
CA GLY A 26 1.64 4.22 -2.66
C GLY A 26 0.90 5.18 -1.72
N LEU A 27 0.36 4.65 -0.60
CA LEU A 27 -0.28 5.47 0.43
C LEU A 27 0.69 6.47 1.05
N LEU A 28 1.90 6.04 1.42
CA LEU A 28 2.91 6.92 2.00
C LEU A 28 3.37 8.01 1.02
N ARG A 29 3.53 7.67 -0.26
CA ARG A 29 3.89 8.65 -1.30
C ARG A 29 2.77 9.64 -1.58
N ALA A 30 1.52 9.26 -1.38
CA ALA A 30 0.38 10.14 -1.60
C ALA A 30 0.21 11.21 -0.50
N ILE A 31 0.88 11.04 0.64
CA ILE A 31 0.87 11.99 1.77
C ILE A 31 2.20 12.76 1.94
N GLN A 32 3.18 12.51 1.07
CA GLN A 32 4.40 13.31 0.92
C GLN A 32 4.15 14.46 -0.05
#